data_AF-A0A366DKY6-F1
#
_entry.id   AF-A0A366DKY6-F1
#
_cell.length_a   1.000
_cell.length_b   1.000
_cell.length_c   1.000
_cell.angle_alpha   90.00
_cell.angle_beta   90.00
_cell.angle_gamma   90.00
#
_symmetry.space_group_name_H-M   'P 1'
#
loop_
_entity.id
_entity.type
_entity.pdbx_description
1 polymer ?
#
loop_
_entity_poly.entity_id
_entity_poly.type
_entity_poly.pdbx_seq_one_letter_code
_entity_poly.pdbx_strand_id
1 'polypeptide(L)' 'MRVVIQQPHSIRRDVLVLGLLILFGVVTVALLLLPGLVG' A
#
# COMPACT_ATOMS: atom_id res chain seq x y z
N MET A 1 12.69 -8.12 -33.99
CA MET A 1 11.92 -6.99 -33.43
C MET A 1 10.94 -7.55 -32.39
N ARG A 2 10.99 -7.08 -31.14
CA ARG A 2 10.05 -7.46 -30.06
C ARG A 2 9.03 -6.35 -29.90
N VAL A 3 7.75 -6.66 -30.15
CA VAL A 3 6.65 -5.73 -29.88
C VAL A 3 6.38 -5.75 -28.37
N VAL A 4 6.53 -4.60 -27.72
CA VAL A 4 6.21 -4.42 -26.29
C VAL A 4 4.84 -3.76 -26.22
N ILE A 5 3.83 -4.50 -25.74
CA ILE A 5 2.47 -3.99 -25.56
C ILE A 5 2.43 -3.32 -24.18
N GLN A 6 2.29 -2.00 -24.15
CA GLN A 6 2.02 -1.29 -22.90
C GLN A 6 0.57 -1.52 -22.50
N GLN A 7 0.35 -2.15 -21.35
CA GLN A 7 -0.99 -2.31 -20.81
C GLN A 7 -1.53 -0.96 -20.33
N PRO A 8 -2.83 -0.67 -20.54
CA PRO A 8 -3.42 0.58 -20.08
C PRO A 8 -3.27 0.72 -18.58
N HIS A 9 -2.70 1.84 -18.16
CA HIS A 9 -2.54 2.18 -16.76
C HIS A 9 -3.92 2.40 -16.12
N SER A 10 -4.16 1.82 -14.94
CA SER A 10 -5.45 1.88 -14.28
C SER A 10 -5.33 2.61 -12.95
N ILE A 11 -5.65 3.90 -12.97
CA ILE A 11 -5.60 4.80 -11.81
C ILE A 11 -6.35 4.21 -10.60
N ARG A 12 -7.48 3.53 -10.83
CA ARG A 12 -8.27 2.89 -9.75
C ARG A 12 -7.46 1.82 -9.02
N ARG A 13 -6.71 1.02 -9.77
CA ARG A 13 -5.84 -0.01 -9.19
C ARG A 13 -4.68 0.64 -8.44
N ASP A 14 -4.09 1.69 -9.00
CA ASP A 14 -2.96 2.37 -8.39
C ASP A 14 -3.36 3.01 -7.06
N VAL A 15 -4.51 3.70 -7.02
CA VAL A 15 -5.07 4.27 -5.79
C VAL A 15 -5.38 3.19 -4.76
N LEU A 16 -5.95 2.04 -5.18
CA LEU A 16 -6.24 0.93 -4.28
C LEU A 16 -4.95 0.34 -3.68
N VAL A 17 -3.92 0.13 -4.50
CA VAL A 17 -2.62 -0.39 -4.05
C VAL A 17 -1.96 0.59 -3.09
N LEU A 18 -1.95 1.88 -3.42
CA LEU A 18 -1.37 2.91 -2.57
C LEU A 18 -2.10 3.01 -1.22
N GLY A 19 -3.44 2.97 -1.25
CA GLY A 19 -4.26 2.99 -0.04
C GLY A 19 -4.02 1.79 0.85
N LEU A 20 -3.92 0.58 0.28
CA LEU A 20 -3.58 -0.63 1.03
C LEU A 20 -2.18 -0.53 1.67
N LEU A 21 -1.21 0.00 0.94
CA LEU A 21 0.16 0.16 1.43
C LEU A 21 0.22 1.11 2.63
N ILE A 22 -0.49 2.24 2.54
CA ILE A 22 -0.60 3.23 3.62
C ILE A 22 -1.31 2.61 4.82
N LEU A 23 -2.45 1.95 4.61
CA LEU A 23 -3.21 1.31 5.68
C LEU A 23 -2.36 0.28 6.43
N PHE A 24 -1.63 -0.56 5.69
CA PHE A 24 -0.73 -1.55 6.27
C PHE A 24 0.37 -0.89 7.12
N GLY A 25 1.00 0.18 6.62
CA GLY A 25 2.01 0.93 7.37
C GLY A 25 1.45 1.52 8.67
N VAL A 26 0.29 2.16 8.60
CA VAL A 26 -0.39 2.74 9.78
C VAL A 26 -0.72 1.68 10.81
N VAL A 27 -1.31 0.55 10.39
CA VAL A 27 -1.65 -0.56 11.28
C VAL A 27 -0.40 -1.14 11.94
N THR A 28 0.69 -1.31 11.18
CA THR A 28 1.96 -1.84 11.70
C THR A 28 2.53 -0.91 12.78
N VAL A 29 2.59 0.39 12.51
CA VAL A 29 3.06 1.39 13.49
C VAL A 29 2.18 1.39 14.74
N ALA A 30 0.85 1.37 14.58
CA ALA A 30 -0.07 1.32 15.71
C ALA A 30 0.17 0.08 16.58
N LEU A 31 0.36 -1.09 15.97
CA LEU A 31 0.65 -2.34 16.69
C LEU A 31 1.99 -2.31 17.43
N LEU A 32 3.01 -1.65 16.88
CA LEU A 32 4.30 -1.49 17.55
C LEU A 32 4.23 -0.53 18.73
N LEU A 33 3.41 0.52 18.63
CA LEU A 33 3.31 1.56 19.65
C LEU A 33 2.31 1.23 20.76
N LEU A 34 1.25 0.47 20.46
CA LEU A 34 0.20 0.07 21.42
C LEU A 34 0.75 -0.53 22.71
N PRO A 35 1.69 -1.50 22.70
CA PRO A 35 2.25 -2.07 23.92
C PRO A 35 2.96 -1.05 24.82
N GLY A 36 3.60 -0.03 24.22
CA GLY A 36 4.30 1.02 24.96
C GLY A 36 3.38 2.08 25.58
N LEU A 37 2.09 2.08 25.20
CA LEU A 37 1.07 2.98 25.74
C LEU A 37 0.26 2.35 26.88
N VAL A 38 0.39 1.03 27.09
CA VAL A 38 -0.37 0.25 28.09
C VAL A 38 0.50 -0.08 29.33
N GLY A 39 1.74 0.39 29.38
CA GLY A 39 2.63 0.34 30.55
C GLY A 39 2.66 1.66 31.31
#